data_AF-M0QFW5-F1
#
_entry.id   AF-M0QFW5-F1
#
_cell.length_a   1.000
_cell.length_b   1.000
_cell.length_c   1.000
_cell.angle_alpha   90.00
_cell.angle_beta   90.00
_cell.angle_gamma   90.00
#
_symmetry.space_group_name_H-M   'P 1'
#
loop_
_entity.id
_entity.type
_entity.pdbx_description
1 polymer ?
#
loop_
_entity_poly.entity_id
_entity_poly.type
_entity_poly.pdbx_seq_one_letter_code
_entity_poly.pdbx_strand_id
1 'polypeptide(L)'
;MTSEALNVENWLREQCADYAFDLGGIFRRRTDISWPVVANSEQELQQLLESTGQIMPLPKESAALANILEVSIVDFILGRVDTVPGATAERGNERGYPDLEISGEAFGGGFHAVDVKMARRGRTKTGRLTANTQSRVTLYTGNTYFRYPSLHWPGTFRPFNDYASHLDVLGVYTLNVESKARVDDLEWIVQPPWKIGSKHRSSTTREYIGAVKSVEDLREGQGDFGSPAEFYTFWRKHNFKIGKVVQQQLDKLLNDQ
;
A
#
# COMPACT_ATOMS: atom_id res chain seq x y z
N MET A 1 24.09 26.36 5.60
CA MET A 1 22.68 26.46 6.01
C MET A 1 22.08 25.08 5.81
N THR A 2 21.89 24.34 6.89
CA THR A 2 21.18 23.05 6.85
C THR A 2 19.71 23.38 6.56
N SER A 3 19.20 23.01 5.37
CA SER A 3 17.76 23.04 5.14
C SER A 3 17.10 22.14 6.17
N GLU A 4 15.97 22.58 6.72
CA GLU A 4 15.17 21.74 7.60
C GLU A 4 14.78 20.44 6.86
N ALA A 5 14.94 19.29 7.51
CA ALA A 5 14.60 18.01 6.91
C ALA A 5 13.09 17.94 6.63
N LEU A 6 12.71 17.35 5.50
CA LEU A 6 11.32 17.13 5.13
C LEU A 6 10.69 16.11 6.07
N ASN A 7 9.48 16.39 6.53
CA ASN A 7 8.66 15.40 7.21
C ASN A 7 8.09 14.43 6.16
N VAL A 8 8.53 13.17 6.18
CA VAL A 8 8.14 12.17 5.18
C VAL A 8 6.63 11.90 5.13
N GLU A 9 5.91 11.99 6.26
CA GLU A 9 4.44 11.82 6.29
C GLU A 9 3.76 12.93 5.51
N ASN A 10 4.11 14.20 5.79
CA ASN A 10 3.54 15.35 5.09
C ASN A 10 3.95 15.37 3.62
N TRP A 11 5.21 15.07 3.32
CA TRP A 11 5.71 15.00 1.95
C TRP A 11 4.94 13.95 1.14
N LEU A 12 4.73 12.74 1.68
CA LEU A 12 3.92 11.71 1.03
C LEU A 12 2.46 12.15 0.84
N ARG A 13 1.84 12.82 1.83
CA ARG A 13 0.48 13.36 1.66
C ARG A 13 0.39 14.32 0.48
N GLU A 14 1.36 15.22 0.34
CA GLU A 14 1.44 16.15 -0.79
C GLU A 14 1.63 15.41 -2.12
N GLN A 15 2.59 14.48 -2.20
CA GLN A 15 2.85 13.76 -3.44
C GLN A 15 1.65 12.89 -3.85
N CYS A 16 1.04 12.17 -2.90
CA CYS A 16 -0.12 11.32 -3.18
C CYS A 16 -1.37 12.13 -3.56
N ALA A 17 -1.50 13.39 -3.12
CA ALA A 17 -2.58 14.28 -3.57
C ALA A 17 -2.44 14.67 -5.05
N ASP A 18 -1.20 14.74 -5.55
CA ASP A 18 -0.87 15.03 -6.95
C ASP A 18 -0.93 13.80 -7.87
N TYR A 19 -1.12 12.60 -7.31
CA TYR A 19 -1.22 11.39 -8.12
C TYR A 19 -2.51 11.40 -8.95
N ALA A 20 -2.35 11.31 -10.27
CA ALA A 20 -3.46 11.09 -11.19
C ALA A 20 -3.53 9.61 -11.57
N PHE A 21 -4.70 9.00 -11.40
CA PHE A 21 -4.91 7.62 -11.82
C PHE A 21 -4.92 7.52 -13.35
N ASP A 22 -3.95 6.79 -13.91
CA ASP A 22 -3.63 6.76 -15.35
C ASP A 22 -3.71 5.34 -15.97
N LEU A 23 -4.19 4.34 -15.21
CA LEU A 23 -4.25 2.96 -15.69
C LEU A 23 -5.54 2.69 -16.48
N GLY A 24 -5.41 2.47 -17.80
CA GLY A 24 -6.56 2.20 -18.68
C GLY A 24 -6.96 0.73 -18.84
N GLY A 25 -6.04 -0.22 -18.63
CA GLY A 25 -6.28 -1.66 -18.81
C GLY A 25 -5.02 -2.44 -19.18
N ILE A 26 -5.19 -3.72 -19.52
CA ILE A 26 -4.08 -4.59 -19.94
C ILE A 26 -3.96 -4.53 -21.46
N PHE A 27 -2.80 -4.09 -21.97
CA PHE A 27 -2.52 -4.12 -23.40
C PHE A 27 -2.41 -5.56 -23.92
N ARG A 28 -3.15 -5.86 -24.98
CA ARG A 28 -3.21 -7.14 -25.67
C ARG A 28 -2.56 -7.00 -27.04
N ARG A 29 -1.45 -7.73 -27.25
CA ARG A 29 -0.82 -7.83 -28.57
C ARG A 29 -1.76 -8.53 -29.54
N ARG A 30 -1.96 -7.90 -30.70
CA ARG A 30 -2.82 -8.37 -31.80
C ARG A 30 -2.10 -8.16 -33.12
N THR A 31 -2.34 -9.05 -34.08
CA THR A 31 -1.72 -9.02 -35.41
C THR A 31 -2.66 -8.54 -36.51
N ASP A 32 -3.94 -8.33 -36.21
CA ASP A 32 -5.00 -7.95 -37.13
C ASP A 32 -5.24 -6.43 -37.19
N ILE A 33 -4.23 -5.64 -36.83
CA ILE A 33 -4.30 -4.18 -36.86
C ILE A 33 -3.36 -3.66 -37.92
N SER A 34 -3.89 -2.77 -38.75
CA SER A 34 -3.12 -2.07 -39.77
C SER A 34 -2.22 -1.04 -39.10
N TRP A 35 -0.90 -1.20 -39.29
CA TRP A 35 0.10 -0.25 -38.84
C TRP A 35 0.45 0.74 -39.97
N PRO A 36 0.79 2.00 -39.64
CA PRO A 36 0.90 2.55 -38.29
C PRO A 36 -0.47 2.89 -37.67
N VAL A 37 -0.57 2.72 -36.35
CA VAL A 37 -1.65 3.30 -35.56
C VAL A 37 -1.32 4.78 -35.33
N VAL A 38 -2.27 5.66 -35.65
CA VAL A 38 -2.15 7.12 -35.46
C VAL A 38 -3.31 7.60 -34.60
N ALA A 39 -3.00 8.39 -33.57
CA ALA A 39 -3.96 9.08 -32.72
C ALA A 39 -3.39 10.45 -32.35
N ASN A 40 -4.25 11.47 -32.25
CA ASN A 40 -3.87 12.86 -31.97
C ASN A 40 -4.07 13.25 -30.50
N SER A 41 -4.55 12.31 -29.69
CA SER A 41 -4.73 12.47 -28.24
C SER A 41 -4.70 11.11 -27.53
N GLU A 42 -4.49 11.13 -26.22
CA GLU A 42 -4.60 9.94 -25.37
C GLU A 42 -6.00 9.33 -25.42
N GLN A 43 -7.04 10.18 -25.47
CA GLN A 43 -8.43 9.73 -25.54
C GLN A 43 -8.73 9.05 -26.86
N GLU A 44 -8.24 9.59 -27.98
CA GLU A 44 -8.37 8.97 -29.31
C GLU A 44 -7.61 7.63 -29.37
N LEU A 45 -6.39 7.58 -28.80
CA LEU A 45 -5.62 6.34 -28.73
C LEU A 45 -6.37 5.29 -27.90
N GLN A 46 -6.88 5.66 -26.73
CA GLN A 46 -7.64 4.74 -25.88
C GLN A 46 -8.88 4.20 -26.60
N GLN A 47 -9.68 5.06 -27.23
CA GLN A 47 -10.88 4.65 -27.98
C GLN A 47 -10.53 3.69 -29.14
N LEU A 48 -9.43 3.96 -29.85
CA LEU A 48 -8.96 3.09 -30.92
C LEU A 48 -8.53 1.71 -30.37
N LEU A 49 -7.73 1.69 -29.31
CA LEU A 49 -7.29 0.44 -28.69
C LEU A 49 -8.46 -0.34 -28.04
N GLU A 50 -9.48 0.34 -27.52
CA GLU A 50 -10.68 -0.28 -26.98
C GLU A 50 -11.56 -0.89 -28.08
N SER A 51 -11.84 -0.13 -29.16
CA SER A 51 -12.67 -0.58 -30.29
C SER A 51 -12.06 -1.74 -31.06
N THR A 52 -10.73 -1.84 -31.10
CA THR A 52 -10.00 -2.97 -31.69
C THR A 52 -9.81 -4.15 -30.71
N GLY A 53 -10.25 -3.99 -29.45
CA GLY A 53 -10.11 -5.01 -28.41
C GLY A 53 -8.66 -5.28 -28.01
N GLN A 54 -7.78 -4.29 -28.16
CA GLN A 54 -6.40 -4.32 -27.66
C GLN A 54 -6.29 -3.96 -26.18
N ILE A 55 -7.33 -3.39 -25.58
CA ILE A 55 -7.37 -3.17 -24.12
C ILE A 55 -8.30 -4.21 -23.48
N MET A 56 -7.70 -5.08 -22.68
CA MET A 56 -8.44 -5.98 -21.79
C MET A 56 -8.68 -5.29 -20.44
N PRO A 57 -9.79 -5.60 -19.75
CA PRO A 57 -10.04 -5.02 -18.44
C PRO A 57 -8.98 -5.48 -17.44
N LEU A 58 -8.65 -4.61 -16.48
CA LEU A 58 -7.92 -5.00 -15.29
C LEU A 58 -8.70 -6.09 -14.51
N PRO A 59 -8.00 -6.87 -13.67
CA PRO A 59 -8.63 -7.88 -12.82
C PRO A 59 -9.70 -7.26 -11.91
N LYS A 60 -10.79 -8.00 -11.71
CA LYS A 60 -11.85 -7.63 -10.74
C LYS A 60 -11.56 -8.13 -9.32
N GLU A 61 -10.63 -9.07 -9.19
CA GLU A 61 -10.24 -9.65 -7.91
C GLU A 61 -9.36 -8.65 -7.16
N SER A 62 -9.67 -8.41 -5.88
CA SER A 62 -9.12 -7.30 -5.13
C SER A 62 -7.61 -7.40 -4.94
N ALA A 63 -7.04 -8.59 -4.71
CA ALA A 63 -5.60 -8.74 -4.52
C ALA A 63 -4.83 -8.50 -5.82
N ALA A 64 -5.28 -9.06 -6.94
CA ALA A 64 -4.66 -8.83 -8.24
C ALA A 64 -4.75 -7.36 -8.68
N LEU A 65 -5.89 -6.70 -8.44
CA LEU A 65 -6.03 -5.27 -8.72
C LEU A 65 -5.18 -4.42 -7.77
N ALA A 66 -5.08 -4.81 -6.50
CA ALA A 66 -4.25 -4.11 -5.52
C ALA A 66 -2.77 -4.08 -5.95
N ASN A 67 -2.23 -5.22 -6.39
CA ASN A 67 -0.84 -5.30 -6.84
C ASN A 67 -0.57 -4.37 -8.05
N ILE A 68 -1.54 -4.23 -8.96
CA ILE A 68 -1.40 -3.33 -10.12
C ILE A 68 -1.37 -1.86 -9.67
N LEU A 69 -2.25 -1.49 -8.74
CA LEU A 69 -2.32 -0.13 -8.21
C LEU A 69 -1.10 0.22 -7.38
N GLU A 70 -0.59 -0.74 -6.59
CA GLU A 70 0.65 -0.63 -5.83
C GLU A 70 1.84 -0.34 -6.74
N VAL A 71 2.02 -1.10 -7.83
CA VAL A 71 3.12 -0.86 -8.77
C VAL A 71 3.10 0.58 -9.28
N SER A 72 1.93 1.07 -9.70
CA SER A 72 1.74 2.41 -10.25
C SER A 72 2.06 3.51 -9.23
N ILE A 73 1.50 3.45 -8.02
CA ILE A 73 1.76 4.48 -7.01
C ILE A 73 3.20 4.44 -6.49
N VAL A 74 3.81 3.25 -6.38
CA VAL A 74 5.21 3.13 -5.97
C VAL A 74 6.14 3.71 -7.04
N ASP A 75 5.91 3.42 -8.33
CA ASP A 75 6.72 4.02 -9.41
C ASP A 75 6.60 5.55 -9.41
N PHE A 76 5.39 6.07 -9.20
CA PHE A 76 5.18 7.50 -9.05
C PHE A 76 5.96 8.08 -7.86
N ILE A 77 5.87 7.48 -6.67
CA ILE A 77 6.56 7.96 -5.47
C ILE A 77 8.08 7.92 -5.66
N LEU A 78 8.62 6.83 -6.23
CA LEU A 78 10.06 6.71 -6.53
C LEU A 78 10.52 7.83 -7.46
N GLY A 79 9.77 8.08 -8.55
CA GLY A 79 10.04 9.19 -9.45
C GLY A 79 10.00 10.56 -8.76
N ARG A 80 9.14 10.76 -7.74
CA ARG A 80 9.13 11.98 -6.93
C ARG A 80 10.34 12.07 -6.02
N VAL A 81 10.73 10.98 -5.36
CA VAL A 81 11.93 10.95 -4.49
C VAL A 81 13.18 11.30 -5.30
N ASP A 82 13.33 10.78 -6.52
CA ASP A 82 14.48 11.06 -7.39
C ASP A 82 14.66 12.56 -7.71
N THR A 83 13.60 13.36 -7.58
CA THR A 83 13.66 14.82 -7.79
C THR A 83 14.07 15.60 -6.54
N VAL A 84 14.16 14.95 -5.37
CA VAL A 84 14.49 15.59 -4.09
C VAL A 84 16.00 15.43 -3.81
N PRO A 85 16.78 16.53 -3.83
CA PRO A 85 18.22 16.45 -3.58
C PRO A 85 18.53 15.88 -2.20
N GLY A 86 19.37 14.84 -2.14
CA GLY A 86 19.77 14.20 -0.89
C GLY A 86 18.75 13.20 -0.33
N ALA A 87 17.71 12.87 -1.09
CA ALA A 87 16.82 11.76 -0.79
C ALA A 87 17.26 10.49 -1.54
N THR A 88 16.90 9.34 -0.99
CA THR A 88 17.06 8.03 -1.61
C THR A 88 15.83 7.18 -1.33
N ALA A 89 15.45 6.33 -2.28
CA ALA A 89 14.42 5.33 -2.05
C ALA A 89 14.77 4.00 -2.71
N GLU A 90 14.29 2.92 -2.10
CA GLU A 90 14.43 1.56 -2.62
C GLU A 90 13.07 0.87 -2.67
N ARG A 91 12.79 0.16 -3.77
CA ARG A 91 11.57 -0.63 -3.95
C ARG A 91 11.70 -1.98 -3.25
N GLY A 92 10.71 -2.32 -2.44
CA GLY A 92 10.55 -3.63 -1.79
C GLY A 92 10.40 -4.77 -2.77
N ASN A 93 10.53 -6.00 -2.26
CA ASN A 93 10.25 -7.21 -3.04
C ASN A 93 8.78 -7.64 -2.91
N GLU A 94 8.31 -8.47 -3.84
CA GLU A 94 6.91 -8.91 -3.98
C GLU A 94 6.28 -9.59 -2.74
N ARG A 95 7.08 -10.03 -1.77
CA ARG A 95 6.62 -10.72 -0.55
C ARG A 95 7.24 -10.14 0.72
N GLY A 96 7.79 -8.94 0.61
CA GLY A 96 8.60 -8.31 1.62
C GLY A 96 7.83 -7.29 2.44
N TYR A 97 8.53 -6.72 3.41
CA TYR A 97 8.07 -5.51 4.09
C TYR A 97 9.25 -4.55 4.25
N PRO A 98 9.07 -3.25 3.99
CA PRO A 98 7.92 -2.57 3.35
C PRO A 98 7.92 -2.70 1.81
N ASP A 99 6.86 -2.19 1.17
CA ASP A 99 6.77 -2.05 -0.29
C ASP A 99 7.77 -1.00 -0.85
N LEU A 100 8.12 0.01 -0.07
CA LEU A 100 9.22 0.93 -0.36
C LEU A 100 9.90 1.45 0.93
N GLU A 101 11.18 1.73 0.86
CA GLU A 101 11.97 2.38 1.91
C GLU A 101 12.44 3.75 1.43
N ILE A 102 12.14 4.82 2.17
CA ILE A 102 12.64 6.18 1.91
C ILE A 102 13.72 6.52 2.95
N SER A 103 14.79 7.18 2.52
CA SER A 103 15.90 7.60 3.36
C SER A 103 16.64 8.82 2.80
N GLY A 104 17.77 9.17 3.41
CA GLY A 104 18.63 10.27 2.98
C GLY A 104 18.51 11.51 3.87
N GLU A 105 19.48 12.42 3.76
CA GLU A 105 19.57 13.65 4.56
C GLU A 105 18.35 14.55 4.36
N ALA A 106 17.74 14.52 3.17
CA ALA A 106 16.50 15.26 2.89
C ALA A 106 15.35 14.87 3.83
N PHE A 107 15.35 13.63 4.34
CA PHE A 107 14.37 13.10 5.28
C PHE A 107 14.97 12.83 6.67
N GLY A 108 16.12 13.44 6.99
CA GLY A 108 16.73 13.37 8.33
C GLY A 108 17.64 12.17 8.57
N GLY A 109 18.09 11.48 7.51
CA GLY A 109 19.16 10.47 7.56
C GLY A 109 18.75 9.08 8.07
N GLY A 110 17.51 8.91 8.54
CA GLY A 110 16.95 7.62 8.94
C GLY A 110 16.29 6.85 7.79
N PHE A 111 15.72 5.67 8.12
CA PHE A 111 14.96 4.85 7.19
C PHE A 111 13.47 4.89 7.52
N HIS A 112 12.64 5.12 6.52
CA HIS A 112 11.19 5.21 6.64
C HIS A 112 10.55 4.08 5.86
N ALA A 113 9.85 3.20 6.57
CA ALA A 113 9.08 2.13 5.94
C ALA A 113 7.75 2.67 5.43
N VAL A 114 7.46 2.46 4.15
CA VAL A 114 6.22 2.89 3.53
C VAL A 114 5.56 1.69 2.85
N ASP A 115 4.36 1.35 3.32
CA ASP A 115 3.62 0.17 2.93
C ASP A 115 2.35 0.61 2.18
N VAL A 116 2.14 0.12 0.97
CA VAL A 116 0.97 0.47 0.18
C VAL A 116 -0.15 -0.50 0.49
N LYS A 117 -1.37 0.03 0.63
CA LYS A 117 -2.55 -0.75 0.96
C LYS A 117 -3.72 -0.34 0.10
N MET A 118 -4.45 -1.32 -0.42
CA MET A 118 -5.62 -1.05 -1.25
C MET A 118 -6.90 -1.54 -0.57
N ALA A 119 -7.91 -0.68 -0.58
CA ALA A 119 -9.20 -0.93 0.03
C ALA A 119 -10.33 -0.57 -0.93
N ARG A 120 -11.21 -1.53 -1.18
CA ARG A 120 -12.46 -1.27 -1.91
C ARG A 120 -13.50 -0.65 -0.99
N ARG A 121 -14.23 0.37 -1.46
CA ARG A 121 -15.43 0.88 -0.78
C ARG A 121 -16.51 -0.19 -0.67
N GLY A 122 -17.11 -0.27 0.51
CA GLY A 122 -18.17 -1.22 0.81
C GLY A 122 -19.44 -0.90 0.04
N ARG A 123 -20.24 -1.94 -0.22
CA ARG A 123 -21.58 -1.81 -0.80
C ARG A 123 -22.61 -2.52 0.07
N THR A 124 -23.80 -1.96 0.14
CA THR A 124 -24.97 -2.62 0.72
C THR A 124 -25.39 -3.82 -0.14
N LYS A 125 -26.30 -4.66 0.38
CA LYS A 125 -26.93 -5.74 -0.42
C LYS A 125 -27.65 -5.21 -1.66
N THR A 126 -28.12 -3.96 -1.63
CA THR A 126 -28.79 -3.28 -2.74
C THR A 126 -27.81 -2.58 -3.70
N GLY A 127 -26.50 -2.70 -3.48
CA GLY A 127 -25.46 -2.16 -4.37
C GLY A 127 -25.05 -0.71 -4.09
N ARG A 128 -25.67 0.00 -3.13
CA ARG A 128 -25.30 1.37 -2.77
C ARG A 128 -23.97 1.41 -2.04
N LEU A 129 -23.12 2.40 -2.32
CA LEU A 129 -21.89 2.64 -1.58
C LEU A 129 -22.16 2.92 -0.09
N THR A 130 -21.25 2.46 0.76
CA THR A 130 -21.24 2.77 2.20
C THR A 130 -20.10 3.72 2.52
N ALA A 131 -20.15 4.37 3.69
CA ALA A 131 -19.05 5.18 4.22
C ALA A 131 -17.87 4.33 4.75
N ASN A 132 -17.90 3.01 4.52
CA ASN A 132 -16.90 2.08 5.04
C ASN A 132 -16.17 1.39 3.89
N THR A 133 -14.96 0.92 4.15
CA THR A 133 -14.32 -0.09 3.32
C THR A 133 -15.11 -1.42 3.37
N GLN A 134 -14.97 -2.25 2.33
CA GLN A 134 -15.62 -3.56 2.26
C GLN A 134 -15.12 -4.47 3.41
N SER A 135 -13.81 -4.48 3.62
CA SER A 135 -13.10 -5.21 4.67
C SER A 135 -12.10 -4.29 5.38
N ARG A 136 -11.66 -4.68 6.58
CA ARG A 136 -10.56 -3.97 7.26
C ARG A 136 -9.31 -4.02 6.39
N VAL A 137 -8.60 -2.91 6.31
CA VAL A 137 -7.29 -2.86 5.69
C VAL A 137 -6.31 -3.64 6.55
N THR A 138 -5.46 -4.46 5.94
CA THR A 138 -4.41 -5.19 6.65
C THR A 138 -3.23 -4.28 6.88
N LEU A 139 -2.76 -4.15 8.12
CA LEU A 139 -1.62 -3.29 8.46
C LEU A 139 -0.34 -4.11 8.54
N TYR A 140 -0.33 -5.18 9.34
CA TYR A 140 0.86 -6.01 9.55
C TYR A 140 0.50 -7.48 9.73
N THR A 141 1.50 -8.33 9.56
CA THR A 141 1.47 -9.70 10.06
C THR A 141 1.89 -9.73 11.52
N GLY A 142 0.96 -10.12 12.41
CA GLY A 142 1.13 -9.95 13.85
C GLY A 142 2.07 -10.95 14.53
N ASN A 143 2.47 -12.03 13.86
CA ASN A 143 3.31 -13.11 14.44
C ASN A 143 4.74 -13.19 13.87
N THR A 144 5.18 -12.21 13.08
CA THR A 144 6.51 -12.17 12.44
C THR A 144 7.33 -10.97 12.94
N TYR A 145 7.89 -10.16 12.03
CA TYR A 145 8.67 -8.94 12.30
C TYR A 145 7.97 -7.96 13.24
N PHE A 146 6.63 -7.91 13.24
CA PHE A 146 5.89 -7.04 14.14
C PHE A 146 6.04 -7.45 15.62
N ARG A 147 6.01 -8.76 15.88
CA ARG A 147 6.10 -9.34 17.24
C ARG A 147 7.54 -9.44 17.72
N TYR A 148 8.46 -9.71 16.80
CA TYR A 148 9.89 -9.87 17.08
C TYR A 148 10.69 -8.79 16.34
N PRO A 149 10.59 -7.51 16.76
CA PRO A 149 10.99 -6.38 15.94
C PRO A 149 12.50 -6.14 15.87
N SER A 150 13.28 -6.77 16.76
CA SER A 150 14.74 -6.75 16.73
C SER A 150 15.36 -7.81 15.80
N LEU A 151 14.55 -8.74 15.27
CA LEU A 151 15.02 -9.77 14.36
C LEU A 151 14.90 -9.30 12.90
N HIS A 152 15.91 -9.63 12.09
CA HIS A 152 15.86 -9.41 10.65
C HIS A 152 15.14 -10.58 9.97
N TRP A 153 13.84 -10.42 9.69
CA TRP A 153 13.05 -11.48 9.08
C TRP A 153 13.31 -11.61 7.57
N PRO A 154 13.28 -12.84 7.00
CA PRO A 154 13.35 -13.02 5.56
C PRO A 154 12.28 -12.20 4.83
N GLY A 155 12.71 -11.49 3.79
CA GLY A 155 11.84 -10.61 2.99
C GLY A 155 11.77 -9.17 3.50
N THR A 156 12.29 -8.85 4.68
CA THR A 156 12.39 -7.45 5.16
C THR A 156 13.73 -6.82 4.80
N PHE A 157 13.77 -5.51 4.53
CA PHE A 157 15.04 -4.81 4.31
C PHE A 157 15.93 -4.81 5.55
N ARG A 158 15.31 -4.59 6.72
CA ARG A 158 15.98 -4.47 8.03
C ARG A 158 15.04 -4.89 9.16
N PRO A 159 15.56 -5.13 10.39
CA PRO A 159 14.74 -5.27 11.59
C PRO A 159 13.69 -4.16 11.72
N PHE A 160 12.50 -4.52 12.20
CA PHE A 160 11.39 -3.57 12.30
C PHE A 160 11.71 -2.36 13.19
N ASN A 161 12.50 -2.54 14.25
CA ASN A 161 12.90 -1.45 15.15
C ASN A 161 13.94 -0.49 14.56
N ASP A 162 14.54 -0.81 13.41
CA ASP A 162 15.60 0.01 12.80
C ASP A 162 15.02 1.13 11.92
N TYR A 163 13.70 1.14 11.70
CA TYR A 163 13.02 2.22 10.99
C TYR A 163 12.73 3.40 11.92
N ALA A 164 12.99 4.61 11.43
CA ALA A 164 12.62 5.86 12.09
C ALA A 164 11.10 6.08 12.08
N SER A 165 10.41 5.61 11.05
CA SER A 165 8.94 5.63 11.00
C SER A 165 8.37 4.50 10.14
N HIS A 166 7.10 4.19 10.38
CA HIS A 166 6.28 3.34 9.54
C HIS A 166 5.06 4.12 9.09
N LEU A 167 4.78 4.08 7.79
CA LEU A 167 3.68 4.80 7.14
C LEU A 167 2.93 3.86 6.22
N ASP A 168 1.61 3.97 6.19
CA ASP A 168 0.78 3.34 5.18
C ASP A 168 0.32 4.38 4.16
N VAL A 169 0.41 4.03 2.88
CA VAL A 169 -0.22 4.74 1.76
C VAL A 169 -1.45 3.93 1.34
N LEU A 170 -2.63 4.38 1.76
CA LEU A 170 -3.89 3.69 1.57
C LEU A 170 -4.64 4.23 0.34
N GLY A 171 -4.79 3.42 -0.69
CA GLY A 171 -5.70 3.69 -1.79
C GLY A 171 -7.10 3.16 -1.49
N VAL A 172 -8.10 4.04 -1.46
CA VAL A 172 -9.51 3.70 -1.30
C VAL A 172 -10.24 3.95 -2.61
N TYR A 173 -10.85 2.90 -3.17
CA TYR A 173 -11.45 2.98 -4.50
C TYR A 173 -12.86 2.40 -4.59
N THR A 174 -13.63 2.89 -5.57
CA THR A 174 -14.89 2.31 -5.99
C THR A 174 -14.63 1.31 -7.13
N LEU A 175 -14.97 0.03 -6.93
CA LEU A 175 -14.89 -0.94 -8.02
C LEU A 175 -15.99 -0.67 -9.06
N ASN A 176 -15.59 -0.49 -10.31
CA ASN A 176 -16.44 -0.37 -11.49
C ASN A 176 -16.23 -1.55 -12.45
N VAL A 177 -17.21 -2.45 -12.53
CA VAL A 177 -17.12 -3.66 -13.37
C VAL A 177 -17.45 -3.43 -14.84
N GLU A 178 -17.87 -2.23 -15.21
CA GLU A 178 -18.11 -1.84 -16.61
C GLU A 178 -16.86 -1.19 -17.22
N SER A 179 -16.11 -0.43 -16.43
CA SER A 179 -14.84 0.17 -16.85
C SER A 179 -13.73 -0.87 -17.02
N LYS A 180 -12.88 -0.70 -18.05
CA LYS A 180 -11.66 -1.49 -18.25
C LYS A 180 -10.62 -1.22 -17.17
N ALA A 181 -10.56 0.00 -16.65
CA ALA A 181 -9.66 0.39 -15.57
C ALA A 181 -10.08 -0.17 -14.19
N ARG A 182 -11.33 -0.63 -14.04
CA ARG A 182 -11.91 -1.20 -12.80
C ARG A 182 -12.02 -0.28 -11.60
N VAL A 183 -11.44 0.90 -11.65
CA VAL A 183 -11.27 1.80 -10.51
C VAL A 183 -11.91 3.15 -10.84
N ASP A 184 -12.85 3.55 -9.99
CA ASP A 184 -13.41 4.90 -9.93
C ASP A 184 -13.13 5.50 -8.54
N ASP A 185 -13.19 6.83 -8.43
CA ASP A 185 -13.10 7.57 -7.16
C ASP A 185 -11.87 7.20 -6.30
N LEU A 186 -10.72 6.92 -6.92
CA LEU A 186 -9.51 6.58 -6.19
C LEU A 186 -9.08 7.75 -5.31
N GLU A 187 -8.92 7.47 -4.03
CA GLU A 187 -8.48 8.42 -3.01
C GLU A 187 -7.25 7.84 -2.31
N TRP A 188 -6.21 8.65 -2.13
CA TRP A 188 -5.03 8.28 -1.36
C TRP A 188 -5.07 8.92 0.03
N ILE A 189 -4.84 8.09 1.05
CA ILE A 189 -4.74 8.49 2.45
C ILE A 189 -3.38 8.02 2.96
N VAL A 190 -2.60 8.92 3.57
CA VAL A 190 -1.32 8.56 4.19
C VAL A 190 -1.46 8.65 5.70
N GLN A 191 -1.13 7.59 6.42
CA GLN A 191 -1.19 7.58 7.89
C GLN A 191 -0.13 6.67 8.51
N PRO A 192 0.40 7.01 9.70
CA PRO A 192 1.05 6.05 10.56
C PRO A 192 0.09 4.90 10.92
N PRO A 193 0.50 3.63 10.87
CA PRO A 193 -0.41 2.49 11.05
C PRO A 193 -1.11 2.47 12.42
N TRP A 194 -0.46 3.00 13.46
CA TRP A 194 -1.06 3.10 14.79
C TRP A 194 -2.25 4.06 14.86
N LYS A 195 -2.27 5.14 14.05
CA LYS A 195 -3.35 6.13 14.02
C LYS A 195 -4.63 5.54 13.43
N ILE A 196 -4.52 4.56 12.53
CA ILE A 196 -5.68 3.93 11.86
C ILE A 196 -5.96 2.51 12.35
N GLY A 197 -5.12 2.00 13.25
CA GLY A 197 -5.24 0.67 13.82
C GLY A 197 -6.56 0.46 14.53
N SER A 198 -7.16 -0.72 14.35
CA SER A 198 -8.29 -1.17 15.19
C SER A 198 -7.82 -2.23 16.19
N LYS A 199 -8.68 -2.59 17.14
CA LYS A 199 -8.50 -3.71 18.07
C LYS A 199 -8.94 -5.05 17.46
N HIS A 200 -9.21 -5.08 16.15
CA HIS A 200 -9.70 -6.23 15.42
C HIS A 200 -8.74 -6.68 14.33
N ARG A 201 -8.66 -8.00 14.12
CA ARG A 201 -7.87 -8.59 13.03
C ARG A 201 -8.56 -8.37 11.69
N SER A 202 -7.78 -8.17 10.62
CA SER A 202 -8.29 -8.23 9.24
C SER A 202 -8.35 -9.67 8.72
N SER A 203 -7.51 -10.57 9.26
CA SER A 203 -7.54 -12.00 8.96
C SER A 203 -7.12 -12.83 10.17
N THR A 204 -7.93 -13.84 10.51
CA THR A 204 -7.61 -14.80 11.58
C THR A 204 -6.68 -15.90 11.12
N THR A 205 -6.73 -16.29 9.84
CA THR A 205 -5.92 -17.39 9.29
C THR A 205 -4.51 -16.95 8.96
N ARG A 206 -4.34 -15.68 8.57
CA ARG A 206 -3.04 -15.07 8.27
C ARG A 206 -2.47 -14.27 9.43
N GLU A 207 -3.20 -14.19 10.55
CA GLU A 207 -2.78 -13.47 11.76
C GLU A 207 -2.49 -11.98 11.48
N TYR A 208 -3.36 -11.36 10.68
CA TYR A 208 -3.22 -9.97 10.24
C TYR A 208 -3.90 -8.98 11.18
N ILE A 209 -3.20 -7.89 11.46
CA ILE A 209 -3.70 -6.71 12.18
C ILE A 209 -4.55 -5.87 11.24
N GLY A 210 -5.72 -5.42 11.71
CA GLY A 210 -6.68 -4.68 10.89
C GLY A 210 -6.82 -3.21 11.27
N ALA A 211 -6.98 -2.35 10.28
CA ALA A 211 -7.38 -0.95 10.45
C ALA A 211 -8.87 -0.82 10.80
N VAL A 212 -9.29 0.39 11.16
CA VAL A 212 -10.71 0.79 11.16
C VAL A 212 -11.33 0.68 9.77
N LYS A 213 -12.67 0.65 9.71
CA LYS A 213 -13.41 0.49 8.43
C LYS A 213 -13.94 1.81 7.89
N SER A 214 -14.24 2.77 8.75
CA SER A 214 -14.77 4.07 8.36
C SER A 214 -13.75 4.76 7.48
N VAL A 215 -14.16 5.19 6.29
CA VAL A 215 -13.27 5.91 5.37
C VAL A 215 -12.89 7.27 5.96
N GLU A 216 -13.80 7.90 6.70
CA GLU A 216 -13.50 9.15 7.40
C GLU A 216 -12.45 8.94 8.50
N ASP A 217 -12.61 7.91 9.33
CA ASP A 217 -11.67 7.63 10.42
C ASP A 217 -10.27 7.31 9.87
N LEU A 218 -10.20 6.65 8.70
CA LEU A 218 -8.92 6.44 8.00
C LEU A 218 -8.30 7.79 7.58
N ARG A 219 -9.10 8.68 6.99
CA ARG A 219 -8.65 10.00 6.54
C ARG A 219 -8.16 10.87 7.69
N GLU A 220 -8.91 10.90 8.79
CA GLU A 220 -8.63 11.70 9.99
C GLU A 220 -7.62 11.05 10.95
N GLY A 221 -7.25 9.79 10.73
CA GLY A 221 -6.35 9.05 11.61
C GLY A 221 -6.97 8.76 13.00
N GLN A 222 -8.26 8.39 13.02
CA GLN A 222 -9.07 8.17 14.21
C GLN A 222 -9.31 6.67 14.47
N GLY A 223 -8.23 5.94 14.72
CA GLY A 223 -8.23 4.53 15.11
C GLY A 223 -8.62 4.29 16.57
N ASP A 224 -8.50 3.05 17.02
CA ASP A 224 -8.90 2.63 18.37
C ASP A 224 -7.85 2.95 19.47
N PHE A 225 -6.72 3.57 19.09
CA PHE A 225 -5.56 3.78 19.96
C PHE A 225 -5.19 5.26 20.07
N GLY A 226 -4.93 5.72 21.30
CA GLY A 226 -4.53 7.10 21.56
C GLY A 226 -3.04 7.38 21.41
N SER A 227 -2.21 6.33 21.24
CA SER A 227 -0.76 6.48 21.08
C SER A 227 -0.12 5.29 20.36
N PRO A 228 1.08 5.46 19.77
CA PRO A 228 1.86 4.35 19.24
C PRO A 228 2.12 3.27 20.29
N ALA A 229 2.48 3.67 21.52
CA ALA A 229 2.80 2.75 22.60
C ALA A 229 1.61 1.83 22.96
N GLU A 230 0.40 2.37 22.97
CA GLU A 230 -0.83 1.59 23.19
C GLU A 230 -1.03 0.55 22.06
N PHE A 231 -0.94 0.99 20.80
CA PHE A 231 -1.09 0.13 19.62
C PHE A 231 -0.10 -1.04 19.64
N TYR A 232 1.20 -0.75 19.76
CA TYR A 232 2.23 -1.80 19.73
C TYR A 232 2.12 -2.72 20.95
N THR A 233 1.83 -2.19 22.14
CA THR A 233 1.65 -3.01 23.34
C THR A 233 0.45 -3.95 23.22
N PHE A 234 -0.69 -3.43 22.77
CA PHE A 234 -1.90 -4.21 22.59
C PHE A 234 -1.68 -5.36 21.61
N TRP A 235 -1.16 -5.06 20.42
CA TRP A 235 -1.00 -6.06 19.38
C TRP A 235 0.13 -7.04 19.67
N ARG A 236 1.25 -6.62 20.27
CA ARG A 236 2.32 -7.56 20.65
C ARG A 236 1.93 -8.51 21.78
N LYS A 237 0.97 -8.11 22.64
CA LYS A 237 0.36 -8.99 23.64
C LYS A 237 -0.72 -9.92 23.07
N HIS A 238 -1.22 -9.65 21.86
CA HIS A 238 -2.23 -10.49 21.24
C HIS A 238 -1.68 -11.89 20.96
N ASN A 239 -2.48 -12.91 21.27
CA ASN A 239 -2.09 -14.31 21.11
C ASN A 239 -2.25 -14.78 19.66
N PHE A 240 -1.44 -14.24 18.75
CA PHE A 240 -1.37 -14.74 17.37
C PHE A 240 -0.83 -16.17 17.35
N LYS A 241 -1.45 -17.04 16.55
CA LYS A 241 -0.94 -18.40 16.36
C LYS A 241 0.36 -18.36 15.57
N ILE A 242 1.35 -19.15 15.97
CA ILE A 242 2.59 -19.32 15.20
C ILE A 242 2.50 -20.65 14.46
N GLY A 243 2.44 -20.59 13.13
CA GLY A 243 2.45 -21.79 12.29
C GLY A 243 3.84 -22.42 12.22
N LYS A 244 3.91 -23.70 11.86
CA LYS A 244 5.17 -24.47 11.80
C LYS A 244 6.29 -23.76 11.01
N VAL A 245 5.96 -23.20 9.84
CA VAL A 245 6.94 -22.49 8.98
C VAL A 245 7.48 -21.24 9.66
N VAL A 246 6.61 -20.44 10.29
CA VAL A 246 7.01 -19.24 11.02
C VAL A 246 7.84 -19.60 12.25
N GLN A 247 7.48 -20.68 12.95
CA GLN A 247 8.26 -21.17 14.08
C GLN A 247 9.67 -21.58 13.65
N GLN A 248 9.80 -22.33 12.55
CA GLN A 248 11.11 -22.74 12.03
C GLN A 248 11.98 -21.54 11.64
N GLN A 249 11.38 -20.49 11.06
CA GLN A 249 12.09 -19.25 10.76
C GLN A 249 12.53 -18.53 12.03
N LEU A 250 11.64 -18.44 13.03
CA LEU A 250 11.94 -17.84 14.32
C LEU A 250 13.09 -18.57 15.04
N ASP A 251 13.02 -19.90 15.11
CA ASP A 251 14.05 -20.72 15.76
C ASP A 251 15.42 -20.52 15.09
N LYS A 252 15.44 -20.43 13.75
CA LYS A 252 16.67 -20.13 13.00
C LYS A 252 17.22 -18.75 13.38
N LEU A 253 16.37 -17.71 13.32
CA LEU A 253 16.79 -16.34 13.61
C LEU A 253 17.30 -16.17 15.05
N LEU A 254 16.72 -16.88 16.02
CA LEU A 254 17.16 -16.83 17.42
C LEU A 254 18.49 -17.57 17.65
N ASN A 255 18.81 -18.58 16.84
CA ASN A 255 20.10 -19.28 16.92
C ASN A 255 21.23 -18.51 16.22
N ASP A 256 20.89 -17.65 15.26
CA ASP A 256 21.83 -16.84 14.50
C ASP A 256 22.19 -15.51 15.21
N GLN A 257 21.61 -15.22 16.38
CA GLN A 257 21.95 -14.08 17.25
C GLN A 257 23.06 -14.42 18.25
#